data_AF-A0A9X0HQW3-F1
#
_entry.id   AF-A0A9X0HQW3-F1
#
_cell.length_a   1.000
_cell.length_b   1.000
_cell.length_c   1.000
_cell.angle_alpha   90.00
_cell.angle_beta   90.00
_cell.angle_gamma   90.00
#
_symmetry.space_group_name_H-M   'P 1'
#
loop_
_entity.id
_entity.type
_entity.pdbx_description
1 polymer ?
#
loop_
_entity_poly.entity_id
_entity_poly.type
_entity_poly.pdbx_seq_one_letter_code
_entity_poly.pdbx_strand_id
1 'polypeptide(L)'
;MISLLVLSLTGLAAILRRPGAAYLRIGPDGVENADILRTRNARWADIVDITDMADKRTRNPIVLVLNDAQSIVVPNADRYEPDFGPLYWMVRHYWKHPEDRDELTDGRALERLRNAQFVPE
;
A
#
# COMPACT_ATOMS: atom_id res chain seq x y z
N MET A 1 34.68 10.73 -10.32
CA MET A 1 33.69 11.47 -9.51
C MET A 1 32.31 11.06 -10.01
N ILE A 2 31.34 10.83 -9.10
CA ILE A 2 29.95 10.39 -9.36
C ILE A 2 29.77 8.86 -9.44
N SER A 3 29.51 8.23 -8.29
CA SER A 3 28.69 7.00 -8.14
C SER A 3 28.43 6.70 -6.65
N LEU A 4 27.95 7.69 -5.89
CA LEU A 4 27.67 7.53 -4.45
C LEU A 4 26.31 8.11 -4.00
N LEU A 5 25.39 8.38 -4.93
CA LEU A 5 24.13 9.07 -4.61
C LEU A 5 22.84 8.24 -4.79
N VAL A 6 22.93 6.97 -5.18
CA VAL A 6 21.73 6.13 -5.35
C VAL A 6 21.44 5.24 -4.12
N LEU A 7 22.42 5.07 -3.22
CA LEU A 7 22.30 4.23 -2.02
C LEU A 7 21.78 4.98 -0.78
N SER A 8 21.62 6.31 -0.83
CA SER A 8 21.27 7.12 0.34
C SER A 8 19.76 7.23 0.59
N LEU A 9 18.90 7.17 -0.44
CA LEU A 9 17.45 7.31 -0.29
C LEU A 9 16.74 6.02 0.13
N THR A 10 17.19 4.87 -0.40
CA THR A 10 16.65 3.55 0.01
C THR A 10 17.10 3.17 1.42
N GLY A 11 18.34 3.51 1.80
CA GLY A 11 18.88 3.31 3.15
C GLY A 11 18.17 4.14 4.22
N LEU A 12 17.75 5.37 3.90
CA LEU A 12 17.05 6.24 4.85
C LEU A 12 15.62 5.77 5.16
N ALA A 13 14.93 5.17 4.18
CA ALA A 13 13.62 4.54 4.40
C ALA A 13 13.71 3.32 5.34
N ALA A 14 14.81 2.55 5.27
CA ALA A 14 15.06 1.44 6.18
C ALA A 14 15.41 1.89 7.61
N ILE A 15 15.99 3.08 7.79
CA ILE A 15 16.35 3.66 9.11
C ILE A 15 15.11 4.14 9.89
N LEU A 16 13.97 4.36 9.21
CA LEU A 16 12.68 4.64 9.84
C LEU A 16 11.93 3.40 10.33
N ARG A 17 12.51 2.19 10.22
CA ARG A 17 11.97 0.96 10.80
C ARG A 17 11.99 1.05 12.33
N ARG A 18 10.99 1.75 12.88
CA ARG A 18 10.65 1.70 14.29
C ARG A 18 10.23 0.26 14.60
N PRO A 19 10.91 -0.44 15.53
CA PRO A 19 10.40 -1.69 16.05
C PRO A 19 9.10 -1.37 16.79
N GLY A 20 7.94 -1.75 16.24
CA GLY A 20 6.68 -1.79 17.00
C GLY A 20 5.44 -1.13 16.40
N ALA A 21 5.47 -0.47 15.24
CA ALA A 21 4.26 0.08 14.63
C ALA A 21 3.86 -0.76 13.41
N ALA A 22 2.70 -1.41 13.45
CA ALA A 22 2.09 -1.94 12.23
C ALA A 22 1.76 -0.77 11.30
N TYR A 23 2.11 -0.87 10.02
CA TYR A 23 1.86 0.18 9.04
C TYR A 23 1.55 -0.38 7.65
N LEU A 24 0.79 0.41 6.89
CA LEU A 24 0.58 0.25 5.47
C LEU A 24 1.32 1.37 4.73
N ARG A 25 2.18 1.01 3.78
CA ARG A 25 2.87 1.95 2.89
C ARG A 25 2.49 1.65 1.46
N ILE A 26 1.98 2.67 0.76
CA ILE A 26 1.63 2.62 -0.66
C ILE A 26 2.65 3.49 -1.39
N GLY A 27 3.40 2.93 -2.32
CA GLY A 27 4.45 3.64 -3.05
C GLY A 27 4.47 3.31 -4.54
N PRO A 28 5.30 4.00 -5.33
CA PRO A 28 5.31 3.84 -6.79
C PRO A 28 5.67 2.43 -7.25
N ASP A 29 6.48 1.70 -6.49
CA ASP A 29 6.91 0.34 -6.83
C ASP A 29 5.95 -0.75 -6.31
N GLY A 30 5.09 -0.43 -5.35
CA GLY A 30 4.19 -1.41 -4.74
C GLY A 30 3.63 -1.02 -3.38
N VAL A 31 3.07 -2.03 -2.72
CA VAL A 31 2.49 -1.94 -1.37
C VAL A 31 3.36 -2.71 -0.38
N GLU A 32 3.57 -2.13 0.79
CA GLU A 32 4.23 -2.78 1.93
C GLU A 32 3.29 -2.76 3.13
N ASN A 33 3.07 -3.93 3.71
CA ASN A 33 2.30 -4.12 4.93
C ASN A 33 3.22 -4.70 6.01
N ALA A 34 3.47 -3.93 7.06
CA ALA A 34 4.18 -4.38 8.24
C ALA A 34 3.19 -4.68 9.36
N ASP A 35 3.21 -5.90 9.87
CA ASP A 35 2.60 -6.27 11.14
C ASP A 35 3.70 -6.39 12.22
N ILE A 36 3.30 -6.69 13.47
CA ILE A 36 4.24 -6.80 14.60
C ILE A 36 5.26 -7.94 14.40
N LEU A 37 4.92 -8.96 13.61
CA LEU A 37 5.69 -10.18 13.44
C LEU A 37 6.53 -10.17 12.16
N ARG A 38 6.07 -9.51 11.10
CA ARG A 38 6.68 -9.54 9.76
C ARG A 38 6.28 -8.35 8.91
N THR A 39 7.15 -8.05 7.95
CA THR A 39 6.87 -7.13 6.85
C THR A 39 6.68 -7.92 5.57
N ARG A 40 5.61 -7.63 4.83
CA ARG A 40 5.30 -8.21 3.52
C ARG A 40 5.22 -7.09 2.49
N ASN A 41 5.71 -7.36 1.29
CA ASN A 41 5.69 -6.44 0.17
C ASN A 41 5.09 -7.10 -1.06
N ALA A 42 4.30 -6.35 -1.82
CA ALA A 42 3.79 -6.74 -3.13
C ALA A 42 4.18 -5.67 -4.14
N ARG A 43 4.83 -6.07 -5.23
CA ARG A 43 5.02 -5.18 -6.37
C ARG A 43 3.70 -5.08 -7.12
N TRP A 44 3.41 -3.92 -7.71
CA TRP A 44 2.19 -3.77 -8.48
C TRP A 44 2.02 -4.79 -9.61
N ALA A 45 3.13 -5.18 -10.26
CA ALA A 45 3.16 -6.17 -11.34
C ALA A 45 2.86 -7.61 -10.88
N ASP A 46 3.03 -7.89 -9.59
CA ASP A 46 2.79 -9.22 -9.02
C ASP A 46 1.33 -9.39 -8.56
N ILE A 47 0.58 -8.29 -8.44
CA ILE A 47 -0.81 -8.28 -7.99
C ILE A 47 -1.73 -8.60 -9.17
N VAL A 48 -2.53 -9.64 -9.01
CA VAL A 48 -3.54 -10.09 -9.99
C VAL A 48 -4.95 -9.67 -9.64
N ASP A 49 -5.22 -9.44 -8.36
CA ASP A 49 -6.51 -8.96 -7.87
C ASP A 49 -6.36 -8.20 -6.56
N ILE A 50 -7.28 -7.28 -6.31
CA ILE A 50 -7.42 -6.56 -5.04
C ILE A 50 -8.87 -6.68 -4.63
N THR A 51 -9.10 -7.33 -3.49
CA THR A 51 -10.43 -7.65 -2.98
C THR A 51 -10.58 -7.28 -1.50
N ASP A 52 -11.80 -7.00 -1.08
CA ASP A 52 -12.21 -6.82 0.31
C ASP A 52 -12.75 -8.12 0.94
N MET A 53 -12.61 -9.24 0.23
CA MET A 53 -13.02 -10.56 0.71
C MET A 53 -11.87 -11.26 1.45
N ALA A 54 -12.02 -11.44 2.76
CA ALA A 54 -11.16 -12.27 3.59
C ALA A 54 -12.00 -13.19 4.49
N ASP A 55 -11.34 -13.95 5.37
CA ASP A 55 -12.01 -14.72 6.41
C ASP A 55 -13.01 -13.85 7.18
N LYS A 56 -14.19 -14.40 7.53
CA LYS A 56 -15.31 -13.68 8.18
C LYS A 56 -14.97 -12.91 9.46
N ARG A 57 -13.81 -13.14 10.05
CA ARG A 57 -13.32 -12.45 11.26
C ARG A 57 -12.53 -11.18 10.95
N THR A 58 -12.10 -10.99 9.71
CA THR A 58 -11.31 -9.84 9.30
C THR A 58 -12.22 -8.71 8.90
N ARG A 59 -12.21 -7.62 9.68
CA ARG A 59 -12.99 -6.43 9.38
C ARG A 59 -12.26 -5.57 8.34
N ASN A 60 -13.01 -5.07 7.36
CA ASN A 60 -12.56 -4.09 6.36
C ASN A 60 -11.14 -4.41 5.81
N PRO A 61 -10.93 -5.60 5.22
CA PRO A 61 -9.62 -6.00 4.74
C PRO A 61 -9.31 -5.37 3.37
N ILE A 62 -8.03 -5.13 3.11
CA ILE A 62 -7.52 -4.98 1.74
C ILE A 62 -6.66 -6.20 1.46
N VAL A 63 -7.09 -7.05 0.55
CA VAL A 63 -6.40 -8.29 0.19
C VAL A 63 -5.75 -8.12 -1.18
N LEU A 64 -4.42 -8.18 -1.20
CA LEU A 64 -3.64 -8.19 -2.42
C LEU A 64 -3.39 -9.65 -2.81
N VAL A 65 -4.01 -10.10 -3.91
CA VAL A 65 -3.83 -11.45 -4.45
C VAL A 65 -2.66 -11.43 -5.42
N LEU A 66 -1.70 -12.34 -5.24
CA LEU A 66 -0.47 -12.39 -6.02
C LEU A 66 -0.48 -13.55 -7.04
N ASN A 67 0.36 -13.43 -8.07
CA ASN A 67 0.51 -14.42 -9.15
C ASN A 67 0.80 -15.86 -8.67
N ASP A 68 1.35 -16.05 -7.46
CA ASP A 68 1.73 -17.35 -6.90
C ASP A 68 0.67 -17.93 -5.94
N ALA A 69 -0.58 -17.43 -6.03
CA ALA A 69 -1.69 -17.75 -5.14
C ALA A 69 -1.45 -17.38 -3.67
N GLN A 70 -0.39 -16.62 -3.36
CA GLN A 70 -0.25 -15.98 -2.06
C GLN A 70 -1.11 -14.72 -1.97
N SER A 71 -1.44 -14.34 -0.75
CA SER A 71 -2.11 -13.08 -0.48
C SER A 71 -1.48 -12.30 0.66
N ILE A 72 -1.45 -10.97 0.49
CA ILE A 72 -1.15 -10.04 1.56
C ILE A 72 -2.49 -9.47 2.03
N VAL A 73 -2.90 -9.87 3.23
CA VAL A 73 -4.07 -9.33 3.90
C VAL A 73 -3.62 -8.14 4.74
N VAL A 74 -4.20 -6.98 4.49
CA VAL A 74 -4.14 -5.79 5.35
C VAL A 74 -5.42 -5.76 6.18
N PRO A 75 -5.40 -6.24 7.43
CA PRO A 75 -6.59 -6.32 8.25
C PRO A 75 -6.91 -4.96 8.88
N ASN A 76 -8.20 -4.69 9.12
CA ASN A 76 -8.67 -3.48 9.80
C ASN A 76 -8.14 -2.19 9.15
N ALA A 77 -8.32 -2.06 7.84
CA ALA A 77 -7.88 -0.86 7.12
C ALA A 77 -8.65 0.40 7.57
N ASP A 78 -9.78 0.22 8.27
CA ASP A 78 -10.50 1.26 9.01
C ASP A 78 -9.69 1.94 10.13
N ARG A 79 -8.58 1.33 10.58
CA ARG A 79 -7.64 1.98 11.52
C ARG A 79 -6.82 3.08 10.87
N TYR A 80 -6.64 3.02 9.55
CA TYR A 80 -5.86 4.00 8.80
C TYR A 80 -6.77 5.09 8.23
N GLU A 81 -7.97 4.72 7.79
CA GLU A 81 -8.98 5.62 7.25
C GLU A 81 -10.36 5.19 7.77
N PRO A 82 -11.04 5.98 8.61
CA PRO A 82 -12.29 5.59 9.28
C PRO A 82 -13.35 4.98 8.35
N ASP A 83 -13.49 5.50 7.14
CA ASP A 83 -14.49 5.04 6.18
C ASP A 83 -14.07 3.85 5.34
N PHE A 84 -12.82 3.36 5.47
CA PHE A 84 -12.18 2.25 4.76
C PHE A 84 -12.17 2.35 3.22
N GLY A 85 -13.34 2.57 2.62
CA GLY A 85 -13.60 2.68 1.20
C GLY A 85 -12.60 3.59 0.48
N PRO A 86 -12.35 4.84 0.91
CA PRO A 86 -11.39 5.70 0.25
C PRO A 86 -9.98 5.08 0.16
N LEU A 87 -9.54 4.38 1.21
CA LEU A 87 -8.25 3.69 1.22
C LEU A 87 -8.24 2.43 0.35
N TYR A 88 -9.33 1.65 0.35
CA TYR A 88 -9.50 0.51 -0.54
C TYR A 88 -9.43 0.94 -2.01
N TRP A 89 -10.19 1.98 -2.38
CA TRP A 89 -10.24 2.51 -3.73
C TRP A 89 -8.94 3.20 -4.13
N MET A 90 -8.24 3.85 -3.20
CA MET A 90 -6.88 4.37 -3.43
C MET A 90 -5.92 3.26 -3.87
N VAL A 91 -5.87 2.16 -3.12
CA VAL A 91 -4.97 1.04 -3.44
C VAL A 91 -5.33 0.42 -4.80
N ARG A 92 -6.63 0.28 -5.09
CA ARG A 92 -7.12 -0.24 -6.38
C ARG A 92 -6.81 0.69 -7.55
N HIS A 93 -6.95 2.00 -7.35
CA HIS A 93 -6.66 3.03 -8.35
C HIS A 93 -5.20 2.96 -8.80
N TYR A 94 -4.25 3.01 -7.86
CA TYR A 94 -2.82 3.00 -8.19
C TYR A 94 -2.32 1.65 -8.70
N TRP A 95 -3.03 0.56 -8.41
CA TRP A 95 -2.78 -0.72 -9.08
C TRP A 95 -3.14 -0.64 -10.57
N LYS A 96 -4.32 -0.11 -10.90
CA LYS A 96 -4.85 -0.04 -12.28
C LYS A 96 -4.29 1.09 -13.14
N HIS A 97 -3.81 2.17 -12.53
CA HIS A 97 -3.30 3.36 -13.21
C HIS A 97 -1.81 3.58 -12.89
N PRO A 98 -0.88 2.83 -13.53
CA PRO A 98 0.55 3.03 -13.38
C PRO A 98 1.03 4.47 -13.65
N GLU A 99 0.34 5.18 -14.53
CA GLU A 99 0.59 6.57 -14.91
C GLU A 99 0.43 7.58 -13.78
N ASP A 100 -0.40 7.27 -12.78
CA ASP A 100 -0.69 8.16 -11.65
C ASP A 100 0.24 7.91 -10.44
N ARG A 101 1.16 6.94 -10.52
CA ARG A 101 1.94 6.49 -9.35
C ARG A 101 2.97 7.50 -8.85
N ASP A 102 3.31 8.51 -9.65
CA ASP A 102 4.15 9.63 -9.22
C ASP A 102 3.49 10.44 -8.09
N GLU A 103 2.15 10.47 -8.05
CA GLU A 103 1.35 11.09 -6.99
C GLU A 103 1.61 10.52 -5.58
N LEU A 104 2.06 9.27 -5.51
CA LEU A 104 2.43 8.60 -4.26
C LEU A 104 3.71 9.17 -3.64
N THR A 105 4.42 10.04 -4.36
CA THR A 105 5.69 10.63 -3.92
C THR A 105 5.64 12.13 -3.67
N ASP A 106 4.62 12.82 -4.20
CA ASP A 106 4.53 14.29 -4.17
C ASP A 106 3.38 14.85 -3.31
N GLY A 107 2.54 13.96 -2.74
CA GLY A 107 1.45 14.32 -1.83
C GLY A 107 0.09 14.44 -2.49
N ARG A 108 -0.02 14.43 -3.83
CA ARG A 108 -1.31 14.43 -4.54
C ARG A 108 -2.19 13.24 -4.16
N ALA A 109 -1.58 12.07 -3.96
CA ALA A 109 -2.32 10.88 -3.55
C ALA A 109 -3.02 11.04 -2.19
N LEU A 110 -2.36 11.74 -1.26
CA LEU A 110 -2.93 12.04 0.05
C LEU A 110 -4.06 13.06 -0.03
N GLU A 111 -3.94 14.04 -0.94
CA GLU A 111 -5.01 15.00 -1.21
C GLU A 111 -6.24 14.33 -1.81
N ARG A 112 -6.05 13.44 -2.80
CA ARG A 112 -7.14 12.62 -3.36
C ARG A 112 -7.84 11.78 -2.30
N LEU A 113 -7.07 11.16 -1.40
CA LEU A 113 -7.61 10.37 -0.29
C LEU A 113 -8.49 11.24 0.64
N ARG A 114 -7.97 12.38 1.09
CA ARG A 114 -8.68 13.32 1.98
C ARG A 114 -9.96 13.86 1.36
N ASN A 115 -9.97 14.05 0.05
CA ASN A 115 -11.12 14.55 -0.69
C ASN A 115 -12.04 13.43 -1.20
N ALA A 116 -11.78 12.17 -0.81
CA ALA A 116 -12.52 10.97 -1.25
C ALA A 116 -12.69 10.88 -2.79
N GLN A 117 -11.64 11.23 -3.53
CA GLN A 117 -11.66 11.32 -5.00
C GLN A 117 -11.41 9.98 -5.71
N PHE A 118 -11.40 8.87 -4.96
CA PHE A 118 -11.32 7.53 -5.55
C PHE A 118 -12.72 6.99 -5.76
N VAL A 119 -13.09 6.80 -7.02
CA VAL A 119 -14.45 6.38 -7.42
C VAL A 119 -14.55 4.85 -7.38
N PRO A 120 -15.66 4.29 -6.87
CA PRO A 120 -15.98 2.89 -7.03
C PRO A 120 -16.12 2.50 -8.51
N GLU A 121 -15.37 1.49 -8.93
CA GLU A 121 -15.46 0.87 -10.27
C GLU A 121 -16.35 -0.38 -10.27
#